data_AF-A0A838YF64-F1
#
_entry.id   AF-A0A838YF64-F1
#
_cell.length_a   1.000
_cell.length_b   1.000
_cell.length_c   1.000
_cell.angle_alpha   90.00
_cell.angle_beta   90.00
_cell.angle_gamma   90.00
#
_symmetry.space_group_name_H-M   'P 1'
#
loop_
_entity.id
_entity.type
_entity.pdbx_description
1 polymer ?
#
loop_
_entity_poly.entity_id
_entity_poly.type
_entity_poly.pdbx_seq_one_letter_code
_entity_poly.pdbx_strand_id
1 'polypeptide(L)'
;MRDETEEEKKARIESNSGATIKNILDYVKNYSKTGEFSENIIIESDSQEKNKDPEMLTVWFNAWKYQSTEQIWAGLAHAIITQVSDRLSDGQKEKFFLQLNLQRTDIEKLKYKIHKNIFAVWWTKIKKRIWMYVTGMTASILIGIVGHLQQHATNQLDELGMAGSIATVILGTSLTFVQRKQSIDEVESSKAKTILGEFVEVPNYSANLGFVHHVDEDLKRVFNILPKRNKDSDERIPLVIFIDDLDRCSPTKIAEIFEGVNMFLSAEYENCFIILGMMHKSWPQL
;
A
#
# COMPACT_ATOMS: atom_id res chain seq x y z
N MET A 1 12.72 -14.12 -30.29
CA MET A 1 12.94 -13.53 -28.96
C MET A 1 13.55 -12.15 -29.19
N ARG A 2 12.80 -11.08 -28.91
CA ARG A 2 13.40 -9.75 -28.78
C ARG A 2 14.11 -9.72 -27.43
N ASP A 3 15.37 -9.30 -27.42
CA ASP A 3 16.11 -9.08 -26.18
C ASP A 3 15.42 -7.92 -25.43
N GLU A 4 14.94 -8.18 -24.21
CA GLU A 4 14.39 -7.15 -23.33
C GLU A 4 15.48 -6.11 -23.04
N THR A 5 15.15 -4.82 -23.20
CA THR A 5 16.09 -3.74 -22.92
C THR A 5 16.43 -3.68 -21.43
N GLU A 6 17.64 -3.23 -21.07
CA GLU A 6 18.05 -3.10 -19.66
C GLU A 6 17.13 -2.15 -18.87
N GLU A 7 16.49 -1.18 -19.55
CA GLU A 7 15.46 -0.32 -18.95
C GLU A 7 14.16 -1.07 -18.64
N GLU A 8 13.68 -1.92 -19.56
CA GLU A 8 12.49 -2.76 -19.34
C GLU A 8 12.72 -3.76 -18.21
N LYS A 9 13.89 -4.40 -18.15
CA LYS A 9 14.26 -5.29 -17.04
C LYS A 9 14.26 -4.56 -15.71
N LYS A 10 14.83 -3.34 -15.66
CA LYS A 10 14.88 -2.55 -14.43
C LYS A 10 13.49 -2.11 -13.97
N ALA A 11 12.63 -1.68 -14.90
CA ALA A 11 11.24 -1.33 -14.60
C ALA A 11 10.45 -2.54 -14.08
N ARG A 12 10.65 -3.72 -14.65
CA ARG A 12 10.00 -4.97 -14.22
C ARG A 12 10.46 -5.41 -12.83
N ILE A 13 11.75 -5.28 -12.53
CA ILE A 13 12.33 -5.55 -11.20
C ILE A 13 11.79 -4.56 -10.16
N GLU A 14 11.72 -3.28 -10.49
CA GLU A 14 11.16 -2.24 -9.61
C GLU A 14 9.66 -2.44 -9.37
N SER A 15 8.90 -2.86 -10.38
CA SER A 15 7.47 -3.18 -10.27
C SER A 15 7.20 -4.41 -9.37
N ASN A 16 8.04 -5.44 -9.50
CA ASN A 16 7.97 -6.65 -8.68
C ASN A 16 8.51 -6.46 -7.26
N SER A 17 9.32 -5.43 -7.01
CA SER A 17 9.65 -5.01 -5.66
C SER A 17 8.48 -4.19 -5.10
N GLY A 18 7.90 -4.61 -3.96
CA GLY A 18 6.83 -3.84 -3.29
C GLY A 18 7.16 -2.35 -3.17
N ALA A 19 6.15 -1.49 -3.18
CA ALA A 19 6.32 -0.05 -3.27
C ALA A 19 7.06 0.51 -2.05
N THR A 20 7.90 1.51 -2.29
CA THR A 20 8.56 2.26 -1.21
C THR A 20 7.65 3.37 -0.72
N ILE A 21 7.90 3.87 0.49
CA ILE A 21 7.15 5.00 1.05
C ILE A 21 7.31 6.24 0.16
N LYS A 22 8.50 6.46 -0.40
CA LYS A 22 8.72 7.55 -1.35
C LYS A 22 7.81 7.45 -2.57
N ASN A 23 7.77 6.27 -3.19
CA ASN A 23 6.94 6.04 -4.38
C ASN A 23 5.46 6.30 -4.05
N ILE A 24 4.98 5.84 -2.89
CA ILE A 24 3.62 6.11 -2.42
C ILE A 24 3.38 7.60 -2.16
N LEU A 25 4.31 8.29 -1.51
CA LEU A 25 4.18 9.72 -1.21
C LEU A 25 4.11 10.56 -2.49
N ASP A 26 4.98 10.28 -3.47
CA ASP A 26 4.98 10.96 -4.76
C ASP A 26 3.68 10.70 -5.52
N TYR A 27 3.21 9.44 -5.48
CA TYR A 27 1.94 9.02 -6.07
C TYR A 27 0.73 9.76 -5.47
N VAL A 28 0.63 9.82 -4.13
CA VAL A 28 -0.45 10.54 -3.41
C VAL A 28 -0.36 12.05 -3.63
N LYS A 29 0.86 12.60 -3.62
CA LYS A 29 1.09 14.03 -3.87
C LYS A 29 0.65 14.42 -5.26
N ASN A 30 0.84 13.56 -6.25
CA ASN A 30 0.36 13.81 -7.60
C ASN A 30 -1.17 13.80 -7.65
N TYR A 31 -1.80 12.75 -7.10
CA TYR A 31 -3.26 12.65 -7.00
C TYR A 31 -3.89 13.87 -6.30
N SER A 32 -3.31 14.35 -5.19
CA SER A 32 -3.80 15.53 -4.48
C SER A 32 -3.71 16.83 -5.31
N LYS A 33 -2.89 16.88 -6.35
CA LYS A 33 -2.73 18.05 -7.23
C LYS A 33 -3.62 17.98 -8.47
N THR A 34 -3.70 16.80 -9.09
CA THR A 34 -4.38 16.60 -10.38
C THR A 34 -5.81 16.09 -10.22
N GLY A 35 -6.15 15.49 -9.08
CA GLY A 35 -7.40 14.73 -8.88
C GLY A 35 -7.41 13.38 -9.61
N GLU A 36 -6.34 13.06 -10.34
CA GLU A 36 -6.22 11.87 -11.17
C GLU A 36 -4.97 11.06 -10.81
N PHE A 37 -5.09 9.74 -10.84
CA PHE A 37 -3.95 8.85 -10.62
C PHE A 37 -3.11 8.75 -11.89
N SER A 38 -1.82 9.09 -11.79
CA SER A 38 -0.94 9.31 -12.95
C SER A 38 -0.39 8.05 -13.64
N GLU A 39 -0.69 6.88 -13.10
CA GLU A 39 -0.12 5.61 -13.56
C GLU A 39 -1.26 4.66 -13.89
N ASN A 40 -1.32 4.21 -15.15
CA ASN A 40 -2.29 3.21 -15.56
C ASN A 40 -1.84 1.86 -14.99
N ILE A 41 -2.41 1.48 -13.85
CA ILE A 41 -2.30 0.14 -13.32
C ILE A 41 -3.06 -0.76 -14.30
N ILE A 42 -2.34 -1.58 -15.05
CA ILE A 42 -2.91 -2.53 -15.99
C ILE A 42 -2.26 -3.88 -15.70
N ILE A 43 -3.06 -4.93 -15.66
CA ILE A 43 -2.56 -6.30 -15.60
C ILE A 43 -1.81 -6.57 -16.91
N GLU A 44 -0.54 -6.94 -16.82
CA GLU A 44 0.23 -7.32 -18.01
C GLU A 44 -0.44 -8.55 -18.63
N SER A 45 -0.77 -8.47 -19.93
CA SER A 45 -1.23 -9.64 -20.66
C SER A 45 -0.01 -10.45 -21.09
N ASP A 46 -0.02 -11.77 -20.85
CA ASP A 46 1.08 -12.69 -21.22
C ASP A 46 1.18 -12.88 -22.75
N SER A 47 0.32 -12.22 -23.52
CA SER A 47 0.09 -12.41 -24.94
C SER A 47 1.08 -11.61 -25.83
N GLN A 48 2.32 -12.11 -25.91
CA GLN A 48 3.20 -11.86 -27.07
C GLN A 48 2.89 -12.78 -28.28
N GLU A 49 1.91 -13.69 -28.16
CA GLU A 49 1.52 -14.61 -29.23
C GLU A 49 0.16 -14.25 -29.85
N LYS A 50 0.18 -13.93 -31.15
CA LYS A 50 -0.96 -13.49 -31.98
C LYS A 50 -2.09 -14.52 -32.19
N ASN A 51 -2.06 -15.69 -31.54
CA ASN A 51 -2.91 -16.84 -31.91
C ASN A 51 -3.46 -17.65 -30.73
N LYS A 52 -3.72 -16.99 -29.59
CA LYS A 52 -4.46 -17.59 -28.46
C LYS A 52 -5.91 -17.11 -28.45
N ASP A 53 -6.80 -17.97 -27.99
CA ASP A 53 -8.20 -17.66 -27.69
C ASP A 53 -8.33 -16.36 -26.88
N PRO A 54 -9.47 -15.64 -26.97
CA PRO A 54 -9.66 -14.40 -26.23
C PRO A 54 -9.34 -14.63 -24.74
N GLU A 55 -8.34 -13.92 -24.26
CA GLU A 55 -7.88 -13.97 -22.88
C GLU A 55 -9.05 -13.58 -21.98
N MET A 56 -9.38 -14.42 -20.99
CA MET A 56 -10.46 -14.16 -20.03
C MET A 56 -9.91 -14.19 -18.61
N LEU A 57 -10.37 -13.26 -17.79
CA LEU A 57 -10.03 -13.13 -16.39
C LEU A 57 -11.04 -13.94 -15.59
N THR A 58 -10.63 -15.01 -14.90
CA THR A 58 -11.51 -15.81 -14.05
C THR A 58 -11.38 -15.47 -12.56
N VAL A 59 -12.52 -15.44 -11.86
CA VAL A 59 -12.62 -15.26 -10.40
C VAL A 59 -13.50 -16.37 -9.85
N TRP A 60 -13.13 -16.94 -8.71
CA TRP A 60 -13.88 -17.99 -8.03
C TRP A 60 -14.45 -17.52 -6.69
N PHE A 61 -15.73 -17.76 -6.46
CA PHE A 61 -16.42 -17.42 -5.24
C PHE A 61 -17.19 -18.64 -4.71
N ASN A 62 -16.78 -19.15 -3.54
CA ASN A 62 -17.47 -20.23 -2.87
C ASN A 62 -18.57 -19.64 -1.97
N ALA A 63 -19.84 -19.76 -2.35
CA ALA A 63 -20.95 -19.15 -1.63
C ALA A 63 -21.10 -19.69 -0.20
N TRP A 64 -20.91 -21.00 -0.04
CA TRP A 64 -21.08 -21.69 1.23
C TRP A 64 -20.10 -21.21 2.31
N LYS A 65 -18.86 -20.91 1.92
CA LYS A 65 -17.84 -20.34 2.83
C LYS A 65 -18.30 -19.04 3.51
N TYR A 66 -19.20 -18.28 2.88
CA TYR A 66 -19.67 -16.99 3.37
C TYR A 66 -21.11 -17.04 3.93
N GLN A 67 -21.71 -18.23 4.07
CA GLN A 67 -23.10 -18.37 4.55
C GLN A 67 -23.32 -17.74 5.94
N SER A 68 -22.33 -17.79 6.82
CA SER A 68 -22.42 -17.23 8.18
C SER A 68 -22.09 -15.74 8.25
N THR A 69 -21.69 -15.11 7.15
CA THR A 69 -21.41 -13.67 7.14
C THR A 69 -22.71 -12.87 7.12
N GLU A 70 -22.71 -11.73 7.81
CA GLU A 70 -23.89 -10.84 7.83
C GLU A 70 -24.30 -10.42 6.42
N GLN A 71 -23.32 -10.17 5.55
CA GLN A 71 -23.52 -9.69 4.19
C GLN A 71 -22.65 -10.46 3.20
N ILE A 72 -23.24 -11.32 2.37
CA ILE A 72 -22.48 -12.16 1.43
C ILE A 72 -21.85 -11.35 0.31
N TRP A 73 -22.54 -10.30 -0.13
CA TRP A 73 -22.03 -9.43 -1.18
C TRP A 73 -20.66 -8.82 -0.82
N ALA A 74 -20.38 -8.61 0.47
CA ALA A 74 -19.08 -8.13 0.94
C ALA A 74 -17.98 -9.19 0.72
N GLY A 75 -18.33 -10.46 0.91
CA GLY A 75 -17.47 -11.59 0.58
C GLY A 75 -17.21 -11.71 -0.92
N LEU A 76 -18.22 -11.49 -1.76
CA LEU A 76 -18.10 -11.51 -3.21
C LEU A 76 -17.17 -10.39 -3.71
N ALA A 77 -17.41 -9.15 -3.28
CA ALA A 77 -16.57 -8.00 -3.63
C ALA A 77 -15.11 -8.24 -3.20
N HIS A 78 -14.90 -8.71 -1.97
CA HIS A 78 -13.59 -9.07 -1.47
C HIS A 78 -12.89 -10.13 -2.33
N ALA A 79 -13.62 -11.18 -2.74
CA ALA A 79 -13.08 -12.26 -3.57
C ALA A 79 -12.67 -11.76 -4.97
N ILE A 80 -13.49 -10.91 -5.59
CA ILE A 80 -13.20 -10.29 -6.89
C ILE A 80 -11.94 -9.42 -6.79
N ILE A 81 -11.93 -8.47 -5.85
CA ILE A 81 -10.82 -7.52 -5.70
C ILE A 81 -9.52 -8.24 -5.39
N THR A 82 -9.56 -9.24 -4.51
CA THR A 82 -8.38 -10.02 -4.14
C THR A 82 -7.84 -10.80 -5.34
N GLN A 83 -8.67 -11.60 -6.03
CA GLN A 83 -8.21 -12.44 -7.12
C GLN A 83 -7.78 -11.67 -8.37
N VAL A 84 -8.39 -10.50 -8.64
CA VAL A 84 -7.94 -9.64 -9.73
C VAL A 84 -6.64 -8.94 -9.36
N SER A 85 -6.53 -8.42 -8.14
CA SER A 85 -5.30 -7.74 -7.68
C SER A 85 -4.12 -8.69 -7.46
N ASP A 86 -4.35 -9.98 -7.24
CA ASP A 86 -3.30 -11.02 -7.18
C ASP A 86 -2.58 -11.22 -8.53
N ARG A 87 -3.14 -10.69 -9.62
CA ARG A 87 -2.53 -10.68 -10.95
C ARG A 87 -1.65 -9.46 -11.20
N LEU A 88 -1.64 -8.51 -10.27
CA LEU A 88 -0.74 -7.36 -10.31
C LEU A 88 0.59 -7.72 -9.65
N SER A 89 1.66 -7.06 -10.11
CA SER A 89 2.93 -7.06 -9.37
C SER A 89 2.77 -6.46 -7.97
N ASP A 90 3.68 -6.78 -7.04
CA ASP A 90 3.61 -6.31 -5.65
C ASP A 90 3.52 -4.77 -5.57
N GLY A 91 4.34 -4.04 -6.32
CA GLY A 91 4.30 -2.57 -6.31
C GLY A 91 3.00 -1.99 -6.85
N GLN A 92 2.44 -2.59 -7.92
CA GLN A 92 1.15 -2.18 -8.50
C GLN A 92 -0.02 -2.53 -7.58
N LYS A 93 0.00 -3.71 -6.96
CA LYS A 93 -1.01 -4.17 -6.01
C LYS A 93 -1.08 -3.25 -4.80
N GLU A 94 0.07 -2.85 -4.27
CA GLU A 94 0.15 -1.89 -3.17
C GLU A 94 -0.44 -0.52 -3.55
N LYS A 95 -0.08 0.02 -4.72
CA LYS A 95 -0.66 1.27 -5.24
C LYS A 95 -2.18 1.14 -5.47
N PHE A 96 -2.64 0.01 -5.99
CA PHE A 96 -4.05 -0.27 -6.23
C PHE A 96 -4.85 -0.26 -4.92
N PHE A 97 -4.40 -1.00 -3.90
CA PHE A 97 -5.07 -0.98 -2.60
C PHE A 97 -5.02 0.39 -1.92
N LEU A 98 -3.94 1.14 -2.12
CA LEU A 98 -3.88 2.52 -1.68
C LEU A 98 -4.95 3.38 -2.37
N GLN A 99 -5.15 3.26 -3.69
CA GLN A 99 -6.24 3.95 -4.39
C GLN A 99 -7.61 3.62 -3.77
N LEU A 100 -7.87 2.34 -3.45
CA LEU A 100 -9.13 1.92 -2.83
C LEU A 100 -9.30 2.52 -1.42
N ASN A 101 -8.24 2.56 -0.61
CA ASN A 101 -8.32 3.03 0.78
C ASN A 101 -8.30 4.56 0.94
N LEU A 102 -7.71 5.29 0.00
CA LEU A 102 -7.63 6.76 0.07
C LEU A 102 -8.98 7.47 -0.01
N GLN A 103 -9.99 6.87 -0.63
CA GLN A 103 -11.35 7.43 -0.61
C GLN A 103 -12.05 7.23 0.75
N ARG A 104 -11.66 6.19 1.48
CA ARG A 104 -12.24 5.83 2.78
C ARG A 104 -11.55 6.53 3.93
N THR A 105 -10.29 6.91 3.73
CA THR A 105 -9.42 7.40 4.78
C THR A 105 -8.80 8.73 4.40
N ASP A 106 -8.87 9.68 5.32
CA ASP A 106 -8.26 11.00 5.15
C ASP A 106 -6.75 10.89 4.88
N ILE A 107 -6.29 11.58 3.82
CA ILE A 107 -4.87 11.72 3.45
C ILE A 107 -4.06 12.24 4.65
N GLU A 108 -4.66 13.02 5.54
CA GLU A 108 -4.00 13.50 6.75
C GLU A 108 -3.60 12.38 7.71
N LYS A 109 -4.38 11.28 7.80
CA LYS A 109 -4.00 10.11 8.59
C LYS A 109 -2.78 9.40 8.01
N LEU A 110 -2.71 9.30 6.67
CA LEU A 110 -1.56 8.75 5.97
C LEU A 110 -0.29 9.57 6.27
N LYS A 111 -0.36 10.89 6.10
CA LYS A 111 0.76 11.80 6.41
C LYS A 111 1.17 11.68 7.87
N TYR A 112 0.21 11.68 8.80
CA TYR A 112 0.48 11.55 10.22
C TYR A 112 1.28 10.27 10.55
N LYS A 113 0.88 9.13 9.99
CA LYS A 113 1.56 7.84 10.23
C LYS A 113 3.01 7.85 9.73
N ILE A 114 3.25 8.43 8.55
CA ILE A 114 4.59 8.60 7.98
C ILE A 114 5.42 9.54 8.87
N HIS A 115 4.88 10.71 9.23
CA HIS A 115 5.56 11.67 10.11
C HIS A 115 5.91 11.08 11.48
N LYS A 116 4.99 10.30 12.07
CA LYS A 116 5.22 9.62 13.35
C LYS A 116 6.39 8.63 13.26
N ASN A 117 6.48 7.87 12.16
CA ASN A 117 7.57 6.90 11.99
C ASN A 117 8.91 7.56 11.67
N ILE A 118 8.92 8.62 10.86
CA ILE A 118 10.12 9.46 10.66
C ILE A 118 10.60 10.01 12.00
N PHE A 119 9.68 10.55 12.81
CA PHE A 119 10.01 11.10 14.12
C PHE A 119 10.54 10.01 15.06
N ALA A 120 9.96 8.81 15.07
CA ALA A 120 10.41 7.71 15.92
C ALA A 120 11.85 7.27 15.58
N VAL A 121 12.16 7.07 14.29
CA VAL A 121 13.53 6.73 13.83
C VAL A 121 14.51 7.86 14.14
N TRP A 122 14.10 9.11 13.94
CA TRP A 122 14.90 10.27 14.28
C TRP A 122 15.17 10.37 15.79
N TRP A 123 14.18 10.05 16.63
CA TRP A 123 14.26 10.13 18.09
C TRP A 123 15.20 9.08 18.71
N THR A 124 15.30 7.88 18.14
CA THR A 124 16.28 6.88 18.61
C THR A 124 17.72 7.35 18.34
N LYS A 125 17.96 7.99 17.20
CA LYS A 125 19.26 8.58 16.84
C LYS A 125 19.58 9.82 17.66
N ILE A 126 18.58 10.69 17.94
CA ILE A 126 18.78 11.92 18.73
C ILE A 126 19.12 11.60 20.19
N LYS A 127 18.47 10.62 20.82
CA LYS A 127 18.69 10.24 22.22
C LYS A 127 20.14 9.82 22.49
N LYS A 128 20.69 8.95 21.64
CA LYS A 128 22.10 8.51 21.74
C LYS A 128 23.08 9.68 21.64
N ARG A 129 22.74 10.70 20.85
CA ARG A 129 23.57 11.88 20.66
C ARG A 129 23.42 12.95 21.72
N ILE A 130 22.21 13.22 22.21
CA ILE A 130 21.99 14.06 23.38
C ILE A 130 22.83 13.51 24.54
N TRP A 131 22.88 12.19 24.70
CA TRP A 131 23.75 11.57 25.68
C TRP A 131 25.26 11.82 25.43
N MET A 132 25.73 11.78 24.17
CA MET A 132 27.10 12.19 23.81
C MET A 132 27.38 13.69 24.02
N TYR A 133 26.40 14.57 23.78
CA TYR A 133 26.56 16.01 24.02
C TYR A 133 26.58 16.33 25.51
N VAL A 134 25.69 15.72 26.30
CA VAL A 134 25.67 15.89 27.75
C VAL A 134 26.99 15.39 28.35
N THR A 135 27.54 14.27 27.89
CA THR A 135 28.86 13.77 28.33
C THR A 135 30.01 14.67 27.87
N GLY A 136 29.98 15.19 26.64
CA GLY A 136 31.00 16.12 26.14
C GLY A 136 30.97 17.50 26.82
N MET A 137 29.78 18.06 27.07
CA MET A 137 29.61 19.33 27.79
C MET A 137 29.99 19.17 29.25
N THR A 138 29.58 18.10 29.92
CA THR A 138 30.00 17.84 31.31
C THR A 138 31.52 17.67 31.40
N ALA A 139 32.16 16.95 30.47
CA ALA A 139 33.62 16.88 30.42
C ALA A 139 34.28 18.25 30.19
N SER A 140 33.75 19.08 29.29
CA SER A 140 34.28 20.41 28.99
C SER A 140 34.12 21.38 30.18
N ILE A 141 32.97 21.34 30.86
CA ILE A 141 32.72 22.12 32.08
C ILE A 141 33.66 21.67 33.20
N LEU A 142 33.86 20.36 33.37
CA LEU A 142 34.81 19.82 34.35
C LEU A 142 36.24 20.29 34.07
N ILE A 143 36.68 20.29 32.81
CA ILE A 143 38.01 20.79 32.41
C ILE A 143 38.14 22.28 32.76
N GLY A 144 37.12 23.11 32.48
CA GLY A 144 37.12 24.53 32.84
C GLY A 144 37.13 24.79 34.34
N ILE A 145 36.35 24.03 35.13
CA ILE A 145 36.34 24.15 36.60
C ILE A 145 37.70 23.76 37.19
N VAL A 146 38.31 22.69 36.68
CA VAL A 146 39.66 22.25 37.12
C VAL A 146 40.71 23.31 36.76
N GLY A 147 40.66 23.87 35.54
CA GLY A 147 41.54 24.97 35.13
C GLY A 147 41.41 26.20 36.04
N HIS A 148 40.18 26.57 36.39
CA HIS A 148 39.90 27.72 37.25
C HIS A 148 40.34 27.51 38.71
N LEU A 149 40.16 26.31 39.27
CA LEU A 149 40.60 25.97 40.63
C LEU A 149 42.12 25.90 40.75
N GLN A 150 42.80 25.51 39.68
CA GLN A 150 44.26 25.40 39.62
C GLN A 150 44.88 26.72 39.12
N GLN A 151 44.71 27.81 39.89
CA GLN A 151 45.09 29.21 39.59
C GLN A 151 46.57 29.49 39.17
N HIS A 152 47.41 28.47 39.01
CA HIS A 152 48.79 28.59 38.52
C HIS A 152 49.03 28.00 37.11
N ALA A 153 48.02 27.43 36.46
CA ALA A 153 48.19 26.78 35.15
C ALA A 153 47.28 27.37 34.06
N THR A 154 47.82 28.39 33.37
CA THR A 154 47.58 28.74 31.95
C THR A 154 46.18 29.22 31.50
N ASN A 155 46.11 30.49 31.06
CA ASN A 155 44.97 31.12 30.38
C ASN A 155 44.48 30.39 29.10
N GLN A 156 45.23 29.42 28.57
CA GLN A 156 44.85 28.64 27.38
C GLN A 156 43.76 27.59 27.65
N LEU A 157 43.66 27.06 28.87
CA LEU A 157 42.68 25.99 29.19
C LEU A 157 41.25 26.54 29.30
N ASP A 158 41.09 27.77 29.79
CA ASP A 158 39.79 28.46 29.86
C ASP A 158 39.27 28.82 28.45
N GLU A 159 40.16 29.30 27.57
CA GLU A 159 39.82 29.62 26.18
C GLU A 159 39.45 28.35 25.38
N LEU A 160 40.17 27.25 25.62
CA LEU A 160 39.86 25.94 25.02
C LEU A 160 38.51 25.38 25.50
N GLY A 161 38.15 25.58 26.76
CA GLY A 161 36.85 25.18 27.31
C GLY A 161 35.68 25.93 26.66
N MET A 162 35.81 27.25 26.48
CA MET A 162 34.79 28.05 25.78
C MET A 162 34.71 27.71 24.29
N ALA A 163 35.85 27.58 23.61
CA ALA A 163 35.89 27.20 22.19
C ALA A 163 35.30 25.80 21.96
N GLY A 164 35.56 24.85 22.86
CA GLY A 164 34.94 23.52 22.85
C GLY A 164 33.42 23.56 22.95
N SER A 165 32.88 24.42 23.83
CA SER A 165 31.43 24.57 23.99
C SER A 165 30.74 25.10 22.71
N ILE A 166 31.32 26.11 22.06
CA ILE A 166 30.78 26.70 20.82
C ILE A 166 30.89 25.69 19.66
N ALA A 167 32.03 25.00 19.54
CA ALA A 167 32.23 23.98 18.52
C ALA A 167 31.22 22.83 18.63
N THR A 168 30.89 22.38 19.85
CA THR A 168 29.88 21.33 20.05
C THR A 168 28.48 21.73 19.61
N VAL A 169 28.10 23.02 19.78
CA VAL A 169 26.79 23.54 19.34
C VAL A 169 26.70 23.63 17.81
N ILE A 170 27.73 24.17 17.15
CA ILE A 170 27.75 24.32 15.68
C ILE A 170 27.80 22.97 14.98
N LEU A 171 28.66 22.06 15.44
CA LEU A 171 28.73 20.70 14.90
C LEU A 171 27.43 19.95 15.20
N GLY A 172 26.83 20.16 16.38
CA GLY A 172 25.57 19.50 16.75
C GLY A 172 24.37 19.91 15.91
N THR A 173 24.20 21.21 15.64
CA THR A 173 23.12 21.70 14.78
C THR A 173 23.28 21.22 13.34
N SER A 174 24.50 21.25 12.79
CA SER A 174 24.76 20.81 11.41
C SER A 174 24.53 19.30 11.24
N LEU A 175 24.95 18.49 12.22
CA LEU A 175 24.74 17.05 12.18
C LEU A 175 23.29 16.60 12.44
N THR A 176 22.48 17.38 13.17
CA THR A 176 21.04 17.07 13.34
C THR A 176 20.25 17.30 12.06
N PHE A 177 20.60 18.32 11.27
CA PHE A 177 20.01 18.55 9.95
C PHE A 177 20.32 17.41 8.96
N VAL A 178 21.59 17.01 8.86
CA VAL A 178 22.02 15.88 8.02
C VAL A 178 21.32 14.58 8.44
N GLN A 179 21.18 14.32 9.74
CA GLN A 179 20.54 13.10 10.23
C GLN A 179 19.02 13.09 10.07
N ARG A 180 18.37 14.25 10.14
CA ARG A 180 16.96 14.35 9.79
C ARG A 180 16.77 13.93 8.34
N LYS A 181 17.62 14.43 7.43
CA LYS A 181 17.61 14.02 6.03
C LYS A 181 17.84 12.51 5.89
N GLN A 182 18.86 11.95 6.54
CA GLN A 182 19.12 10.50 6.52
C GLN A 182 17.96 9.65 7.07
N SER A 183 17.26 10.11 8.10
CA SER A 183 16.13 9.37 8.69
C SER A 183 14.89 9.44 7.79
N ILE A 184 14.71 10.56 7.08
CA ILE A 184 13.71 10.67 6.01
C ILE A 184 14.06 9.69 4.89
N ASP A 185 15.30 9.69 4.40
CA ASP A 185 15.76 8.78 3.34
C ASP A 185 15.60 7.29 3.73
N GLU A 186 15.87 6.94 4.99
CA GLU A 186 15.69 5.58 5.53
C GLU A 186 14.22 5.14 5.57
N VAL A 187 13.31 6.03 6.00
CA VAL A 187 11.87 5.73 5.98
C VAL A 187 11.34 5.73 4.54
N GLU A 188 11.75 6.67 3.71
CA GLU A 188 11.36 6.78 2.30
C GLU A 188 11.75 5.55 1.48
N SER A 189 12.90 4.94 1.77
CA SER A 189 13.38 3.70 1.13
C SER A 189 12.78 2.42 1.73
N SER A 190 12.11 2.52 2.88
CA SER A 190 11.45 1.37 3.51
C SER A 190 10.23 0.92 2.70
N LYS A 191 9.91 -0.38 2.77
CA LYS A 191 8.71 -0.95 2.15
C LYS A 191 7.45 -0.31 2.73
N ALA A 192 6.55 0.12 1.85
CA ALA A 192 5.31 0.76 2.22
C ALA A 192 4.47 -0.12 3.15
N LYS A 193 4.33 -1.41 2.83
CA LYS A 193 3.56 -2.37 3.63
C LYS A 193 3.94 -2.40 5.10
N THR A 194 5.23 -2.20 5.44
CA THR A 194 5.70 -2.22 6.83
C THR A 194 5.14 -1.06 7.67
N ILE A 195 4.92 0.11 7.06
CA ILE A 195 4.51 1.33 7.75
C ILE A 195 3.05 1.67 7.47
N LEU A 196 2.58 1.36 6.27
CA LEU A 196 1.28 1.73 5.72
C LEU A 196 0.37 0.52 5.50
N GLY A 197 0.64 -0.64 6.12
CA GLY A 197 -0.11 -1.88 5.90
C GLY A 197 -1.64 -1.69 5.82
N GLU A 198 -2.24 -0.96 6.76
CA GLU A 198 -3.68 -0.68 6.78
C GLU A 198 -4.22 0.09 5.55
N PHE A 199 -3.38 0.85 4.86
CA PHE A 199 -3.73 1.60 3.64
C PHE A 199 -3.44 0.80 2.36
N VAL A 200 -2.64 -0.25 2.47
CA VAL A 200 -2.06 -1.01 1.35
C VAL A 200 -2.52 -2.48 1.43
N GLU A 201 -3.67 -2.70 2.07
CA GLU A 201 -4.33 -3.99 2.20
C GLU A 201 -5.75 -3.91 1.64
N VAL A 202 -6.33 -5.08 1.35
CA VAL A 202 -7.70 -5.16 0.82
C VAL A 202 -8.66 -4.50 1.82
N PRO A 203 -9.54 -3.58 1.38
CA PRO A 203 -10.52 -2.96 2.26
C PRO A 203 -11.44 -3.98 2.93
N ASN A 204 -11.82 -3.72 4.18
CA ASN A 204 -12.78 -4.57 4.89
C ASN A 204 -14.23 -4.14 4.59
N TYR A 205 -14.85 -4.82 3.62
CA TYR A 205 -16.24 -4.58 3.22
C TYR A 205 -17.28 -5.02 4.24
N SER A 206 -16.93 -5.94 5.15
CA SER A 206 -17.87 -6.45 6.16
C SER A 206 -18.01 -5.55 7.38
N ALA A 207 -17.02 -4.70 7.66
CA ALA A 207 -16.93 -3.97 8.92
C ALA A 207 -17.85 -2.74 9.02
N ASN A 208 -18.26 -2.12 7.91
CA ASN A 208 -19.16 -0.95 7.97
C ASN A 208 -20.25 -1.00 6.88
N LEU A 209 -21.51 -0.98 7.33
CA LEU A 209 -22.73 -0.90 6.50
C LEU A 209 -22.74 0.29 5.52
N GLY A 210 -22.00 1.37 5.81
CA GLY A 210 -21.88 2.54 4.93
C GLY A 210 -21.02 2.31 3.68
N PHE A 211 -20.39 1.14 3.52
CA PHE A 211 -19.44 0.89 2.43
C PHE A 211 -20.05 0.38 1.13
N VAL A 212 -21.34 0.08 1.08
CA VAL A 212 -22.02 -0.38 -0.15
C VAL A 212 -21.73 0.55 -1.33
N HIS A 213 -21.82 1.87 -1.12
CA HIS A 213 -21.59 2.86 -2.17
C HIS A 213 -20.14 2.88 -2.69
N HIS A 214 -19.16 2.49 -1.86
CA HIS A 214 -17.77 2.44 -2.28
C HIS A 214 -17.42 1.14 -3.00
N VAL A 215 -18.22 0.09 -2.87
CA VAL A 215 -17.99 -1.18 -3.57
C VAL A 215 -18.16 -0.99 -5.07
N ASP A 216 -19.17 -0.25 -5.50
CA ASP A 216 -19.37 0.05 -6.92
C ASP A 216 -18.15 0.76 -7.52
N GLU A 217 -17.68 1.83 -6.89
CA GLU A 217 -16.48 2.56 -7.34
C GLU A 217 -15.21 1.69 -7.34
N ASP A 218 -15.07 0.79 -6.37
CA ASP A 218 -13.95 -0.14 -6.32
C ASP A 218 -14.01 -1.18 -7.44
N LEU A 219 -15.21 -1.71 -7.74
CA LEU A 219 -15.39 -2.64 -8.84
C LEU A 219 -15.10 -1.95 -10.18
N LYS A 220 -15.52 -0.69 -10.37
CA LYS A 220 -15.11 0.11 -11.55
C LYS A 220 -13.61 0.12 -11.72
N ARG A 221 -12.85 0.31 -10.64
CA ARG A 221 -11.39 0.26 -10.69
C ARG A 221 -10.88 -1.12 -11.06
N VAL A 222 -11.45 -2.18 -10.49
CA VAL A 222 -11.11 -3.56 -10.88
C VAL A 222 -11.31 -3.78 -12.38
N PHE A 223 -12.42 -3.33 -12.95
CA PHE A 223 -12.67 -3.45 -14.39
C PHE A 223 -11.72 -2.58 -15.23
N ASN A 224 -11.35 -1.40 -14.74
CA ASN A 224 -10.44 -0.49 -15.45
C ASN A 224 -9.01 -1.01 -15.56
N ILE A 225 -8.54 -1.77 -14.57
CA ILE A 225 -7.20 -2.39 -14.56
C ILE A 225 -7.12 -3.67 -15.40
N LEU A 226 -8.26 -4.19 -15.89
CA LEU A 226 -8.26 -5.35 -16.78
C LEU A 226 -7.49 -5.03 -18.07
N PRO A 227 -6.80 -6.02 -18.64
CA PRO A 227 -6.14 -5.86 -19.93
C PRO A 227 -7.13 -5.44 -21.02
N LYS A 228 -6.69 -4.55 -21.92
CA LYS A 228 -7.41 -4.27 -23.16
C LYS A 228 -7.31 -5.48 -24.08
N ARG A 229 -8.43 -5.83 -24.72
CA ARG A 229 -8.50 -6.94 -25.69
C ARG A 229 -7.57 -6.72 -26.90
N ASN A 230 -7.45 -5.47 -27.33
CA ASN A 230 -6.50 -5.03 -28.35
C ASN A 230 -5.91 -3.68 -27.96
N LYS A 231 -4.69 -3.37 -28.40
CA LYS A 231 -4.03 -2.07 -28.12
C LYS A 231 -4.83 -0.88 -28.64
N ASP A 232 -5.55 -1.08 -29.74
CA ASP A 232 -6.34 -0.04 -30.43
C ASP A 232 -7.82 -0.01 -30.00
N SER A 233 -8.28 -0.94 -29.17
CA SER A 233 -9.68 -0.97 -28.67
C SER A 233 -9.75 -0.60 -27.20
N ASP A 234 -10.74 0.19 -26.80
CA ASP A 234 -11.01 0.42 -25.37
C ASP A 234 -11.69 -0.77 -24.67
N GLU A 235 -12.17 -1.75 -25.46
CA GLU A 235 -12.75 -2.99 -24.98
C GLU A 235 -11.76 -3.78 -24.10
N ARG A 236 -12.19 -4.10 -22.88
CA ARG A 236 -11.43 -4.91 -21.91
C ARG A 236 -11.73 -6.38 -22.08
N ILE A 237 -10.79 -7.23 -21.68
CA ILE A 237 -11.03 -8.67 -21.64
C ILE A 237 -12.19 -9.02 -20.70
N PRO A 238 -12.95 -10.09 -20.97
CA PRO A 238 -14.05 -10.50 -20.11
C PRO A 238 -13.60 -10.92 -18.71
N LEU A 239 -14.36 -10.50 -17.69
CA LEU A 239 -14.29 -11.02 -16.33
C LEU A 239 -15.35 -12.10 -16.14
N VAL A 240 -14.93 -13.33 -15.84
CA VAL A 240 -15.80 -14.47 -15.61
C VAL A 240 -15.78 -14.84 -14.13
N ILE A 241 -16.92 -14.71 -13.45
CA ILE A 241 -17.07 -14.99 -12.03
C ILE A 241 -17.81 -16.32 -11.86
N PHE A 242 -17.11 -17.31 -11.32
CA PHE A 242 -17.68 -18.60 -10.94
C PHE A 242 -18.19 -18.53 -9.50
N ILE A 243 -19.50 -18.72 -9.31
CA ILE A 243 -20.15 -18.82 -8.00
C ILE A 243 -20.51 -20.27 -7.76
N ASP A 244 -19.86 -20.92 -6.80
CA ASP A 244 -20.00 -22.36 -6.56
C ASP A 244 -20.62 -22.67 -5.17
N ASP A 245 -21.04 -23.92 -4.97
CA ASP A 245 -21.69 -24.46 -3.76
C ASP A 245 -22.97 -23.71 -3.36
N LEU A 246 -23.72 -23.15 -4.32
CA LEU A 246 -25.00 -22.48 -4.06
C LEU A 246 -26.06 -23.44 -3.49
N ASP A 247 -25.99 -24.73 -3.82
CA ASP A 247 -26.88 -25.78 -3.32
C ASP A 247 -26.76 -26.02 -1.81
N ARG A 248 -25.66 -25.58 -1.18
CA ARG A 248 -25.44 -25.72 0.27
C ARG A 248 -25.89 -24.51 1.09
N CYS A 249 -26.20 -23.40 0.41
CA CYS A 249 -26.67 -22.19 1.06
C CYS A 249 -28.17 -22.30 1.38
N SER A 250 -28.62 -21.58 2.42
CA SER A 250 -30.06 -21.45 2.66
C SER A 250 -30.72 -20.59 1.56
N PRO A 251 -32.04 -20.78 1.30
CA PRO A 251 -32.73 -20.00 0.25
C PRO A 251 -32.64 -18.49 0.41
N THR A 252 -32.74 -17.99 1.66
CA THR A 252 -32.55 -16.57 1.99
C THR A 252 -31.19 -16.07 1.53
N LYS A 253 -30.17 -16.91 1.69
CA LYS A 253 -28.78 -16.56 1.48
C LYS A 253 -28.38 -16.64 0.01
N ILE A 254 -29.01 -17.55 -0.74
CA ILE A 254 -28.99 -17.55 -2.21
C ILE A 254 -29.60 -16.24 -2.73
N ALA A 255 -30.75 -15.81 -2.20
CA ALA A 255 -31.39 -14.56 -2.63
C ALA A 255 -30.49 -13.34 -2.39
N GLU A 256 -29.82 -13.25 -1.24
CA GLU A 256 -28.83 -12.19 -0.96
C GLU A 256 -27.66 -12.18 -1.96
N ILE A 257 -27.20 -13.35 -2.42
CA ILE A 257 -26.15 -13.43 -3.45
C ILE A 257 -26.65 -12.85 -4.76
N PHE A 258 -27.85 -13.25 -5.20
CA PHE A 258 -28.44 -12.71 -6.42
C PHE A 258 -28.68 -11.21 -6.33
N GLU A 259 -29.11 -10.72 -5.17
CA GLU A 259 -29.26 -9.28 -4.93
C GLU A 259 -27.91 -8.56 -5.04
N GLY A 260 -26.87 -9.06 -4.39
CA GLY A 260 -25.52 -8.49 -4.48
C GLY A 260 -24.94 -8.51 -5.90
N VAL A 261 -25.10 -9.63 -6.61
CA VAL A 261 -24.72 -9.76 -8.02
C VAL A 261 -25.47 -8.73 -8.87
N ASN A 262 -26.79 -8.63 -8.70
CA ASN A 262 -27.60 -7.71 -9.48
C ASN A 262 -27.23 -6.25 -9.19
N MET A 263 -26.99 -5.91 -7.93
CA MET A 263 -26.63 -4.56 -7.49
C MET A 263 -25.27 -4.11 -8.00
N PHE A 264 -24.28 -5.00 -8.06
CA PHE A 264 -22.90 -4.64 -8.35
C PHE A 264 -22.39 -5.00 -9.75
N LEU A 265 -23.05 -5.91 -10.46
CA LEU A 265 -22.49 -6.50 -11.69
C LEU A 265 -23.43 -6.42 -12.91
N SER A 266 -24.72 -6.12 -12.73
CA SER A 266 -25.70 -6.27 -13.82
C SER A 266 -25.89 -5.05 -14.73
N ALA A 267 -25.63 -3.84 -14.24
CA ALA A 267 -26.07 -2.62 -14.94
C ALA A 267 -24.95 -1.88 -15.70
N GLU A 268 -23.68 -2.05 -15.31
CA GLU A 268 -22.59 -1.16 -15.78
C GLU A 268 -21.43 -1.88 -16.47
N TYR A 269 -21.38 -3.21 -16.48
CA TYR A 269 -20.22 -3.97 -16.96
C TYR A 269 -20.60 -4.94 -18.08
N GLU A 270 -20.50 -4.49 -19.33
CA GLU A 270 -20.88 -5.26 -20.52
C GLU A 270 -20.04 -6.55 -20.72
N ASN A 271 -18.82 -6.60 -20.18
CA ASN A 271 -17.89 -7.72 -20.30
C ASN A 271 -17.73 -8.51 -18.98
N CYS A 272 -18.80 -8.64 -18.21
CA CYS A 272 -18.85 -9.46 -16.99
C CYS A 272 -19.79 -10.66 -17.18
N PHE A 273 -19.26 -11.88 -17.03
CA PHE A 273 -20.03 -13.12 -17.11
C PHE A 273 -20.06 -13.79 -15.75
N ILE A 274 -21.23 -14.30 -15.37
CA ILE A 274 -21.42 -15.01 -14.10
C ILE A 274 -21.85 -16.44 -14.39
N ILE A 275 -21.09 -17.38 -13.85
CA ILE A 275 -21.35 -18.82 -13.99
C ILE A 275 -21.72 -19.36 -12.63
N LEU A 276 -22.91 -19.94 -12.52
CA LEU A 276 -23.42 -20.50 -11.28
C LEU A 276 -23.23 -22.01 -11.28
N GLY A 277 -22.41 -22.49 -10.36
CA GLY A 277 -22.25 -23.90 -10.01
C GLY A 277 -23.30 -24.32 -8.99
N MET A 278 -24.10 -25.31 -9.35
CA MET A 278 -25.07 -25.94 -8.46
C MET A 278 -24.96 -27.45 -8.60
N MET A 279 -24.70 -28.14 -7.48
CA MET A 279 -24.71 -29.59 -7.45
C MET A 279 -26.05 -30.10 -6.90
N HIS A 280 -26.81 -30.88 -7.69
CA HIS A 280 -27.97 -31.58 -7.17
C HIS A 280 -27.53 -32.91 -6.53
N LYS A 281 -27.42 -32.97 -5.20
CA LYS A 281 -27.30 -34.25 -4.47
C LYS A 281 -28.69 -34.82 -4.19
N SER A 282 -29.17 -35.70 -5.07
CA SER A 282 -30.21 -36.66 -4.71
C SER A 282 -29.58 -37.75 -3.84
N TRP A 283 -29.72 -37.64 -2.52
CA TRP A 283 -29.41 -38.76 -1.64
C TRP A 283 -30.47 -39.85 -1.85
N PRO A 284 -30.10 -41.10 -2.21
CA PRO A 284 -31.04 -42.21 -2.12
C PRO A 284 -31.49 -42.30 -0.67
N GLN A 285 -32.80 -42.25 -0.43
CA GLN A 285 -33.36 -42.64 0.86
C GLN A 285 -33.07 -44.13 1.01
N LEU A 286 -32.08 -44.46 1.85
CA LEU A 286 -31.82 -45.81 2.33
C LEU A 286 -32.71 -46.10 3.53
#